data_AF-A0A963IK22-F1
#
_entry.id   AF-A0A963IK22-F1
#
_cell.length_a   1.000
_cell.length_b   1.000
_cell.length_c   1.000
_cell.angle_alpha   90.00
_cell.angle_beta   90.00
_cell.angle_gamma   90.00
#
_symmetry.space_group_name_H-M   'P 1'
#
loop_
_entity.id
_entity.type
_entity.pdbx_description
1 polymer ?
#
loop_
_entity_poly.entity_id
_entity_poly.type
_entity_poly.pdbx_seq_one_letter_code
_entity_poly.pdbx_strand_id
1 'polypeptide(L)'
;MNFELLDSLGWRAGLIAVIVLLLSYIVVMFVRMRRLQNELNSAAVPPSVAQSAVAAYAGIQEPEATGAPPAPPAGEAAQAVEPAPSATPAGEAQASSVPEGEELDFAWNEPPPEIPGQALIDALQADLYQLRCEVDQLRDELRADLSTAREDFRRQLTQLSGSAQTASPLYNDAMQMAAQGQDAATIAQHCGIARAEADLVVALVRNRNDGS
;
A
#
# COMPACT_ATOMS: atom_id res chain seq x y z
N MET A 1 -4.85 -42.69 24.16
CA MET A 1 -5.65 -42.45 22.95
C MET A 1 -4.97 -43.20 21.82
N ASN A 2 -5.73 -43.98 21.06
CA ASN A 2 -5.23 -45.10 20.25
C ASN A 2 -4.33 -44.64 19.08
N PHE A 3 -3.01 -44.58 19.28
CA PHE A 3 -2.06 -44.28 18.21
C PHE A 3 -1.91 -45.43 17.21
N GLU A 4 -2.23 -46.67 17.60
CA GLU A 4 -2.19 -47.84 16.71
C GLU A 4 -3.28 -47.85 15.63
N LEU A 5 -4.41 -47.17 15.87
CA LEU A 5 -5.45 -47.00 14.84
C LEU A 5 -5.06 -45.98 13.76
N LEU A 6 -4.12 -45.07 14.03
CA LEU A 6 -3.63 -44.11 13.02
C LEU A 6 -2.57 -44.74 12.10
N ASP A 7 -1.91 -45.81 12.53
CA ASP A 7 -0.83 -46.43 11.76
C ASP A 7 -1.37 -47.42 10.70
N SER A 8 -2.45 -48.15 11.01
CA SER A 8 -3.16 -48.98 10.02
C SER A 8 -4.05 -48.18 9.07
N LEU A 9 -4.45 -46.98 9.46
CA LEU A 9 -5.27 -46.06 8.68
C LEU A 9 -4.33 -45.16 7.89
N GLY A 10 -3.72 -45.75 6.85
CA GLY A 10 -2.50 -45.28 6.18
C GLY A 10 -2.34 -43.78 6.12
N TRP A 11 -1.13 -43.30 6.45
CA TRP A 11 -0.65 -41.92 6.64
C TRP A 11 -1.50 -40.75 6.11
N ARG A 12 -2.14 -40.91 4.94
CA ARG A 12 -3.17 -40.05 4.37
C ARG A 12 -4.33 -39.77 5.35
N ALA A 13 -4.86 -40.78 6.04
CA ALA A 13 -5.97 -40.58 6.98
C ALA A 13 -5.52 -39.86 8.26
N GLY A 14 -4.30 -40.15 8.73
CA GLY A 14 -3.68 -39.38 9.82
C GLY A 14 -3.49 -37.90 9.44
N LEU A 15 -2.99 -37.63 8.22
CA LEU A 15 -2.82 -36.27 7.72
C LEU A 15 -4.17 -35.54 7.57
N ILE A 16 -5.21 -36.23 7.08
CA ILE A 16 -6.56 -35.65 7.00
C ILE A 16 -7.11 -35.32 8.38
N ALA A 17 -6.92 -36.19 9.38
CA ALA A 17 -7.38 -35.93 10.75
C ALA A 17 -6.70 -34.69 11.36
N VAL A 18 -5.38 -34.53 11.15
CA VAL A 18 -4.63 -33.35 11.61
C VAL A 18 -5.12 -32.09 10.90
N ILE A 19 -5.34 -32.13 9.58
CA ILE A 19 -5.86 -30.99 8.82
C ILE A 19 -7.26 -30.59 9.32
N VAL A 20 -8.17 -31.55 9.49
CA VAL A 20 -9.53 -31.28 9.98
C VAL A 20 -9.50 -30.67 11.38
N LEU A 21 -8.65 -31.19 12.26
CA LEU A 21 -8.47 -30.64 13.61
C LEU A 21 -7.95 -29.20 13.57
N LEU A 22 -6.96 -28.92 12.72
CA LEU A 22 -6.38 -27.59 12.56
C LEU A 22 -7.39 -26.60 11.97
N LEU A 23 -8.14 -26.99 10.94
CA LEU A 23 -9.22 -26.17 10.38
C LEU A 23 -10.31 -25.89 11.41
N SER A 24 -10.73 -26.91 12.17
CA SER A 24 -11.72 -26.73 13.25
C SER A 24 -11.22 -25.74 14.31
N TYR A 25 -9.94 -25.81 14.68
CA TYR A 25 -9.31 -24.90 15.62
C TYR A 25 -9.28 -23.46 15.09
N ILE A 26 -8.90 -23.27 13.82
CA ILE A 26 -8.92 -21.94 13.18
C ILE A 26 -10.34 -21.37 13.16
N VAL A 27 -11.35 -22.17 12.80
CA VAL A 27 -12.75 -21.73 12.77
C VAL A 27 -13.21 -21.31 14.17
N VAL A 28 -12.92 -22.10 15.21
CA VAL A 28 -13.25 -21.76 16.59
C VAL A 28 -12.55 -20.46 17.03
N MET A 29 -11.26 -20.31 16.71
CA MET A 29 -10.50 -19.10 17.04
C MET A 29 -11.06 -17.86 16.31
N PHE A 30 -11.44 -18.03 15.05
CA PHE A 30 -12.02 -16.97 14.22
C PHE A 30 -13.41 -16.56 14.72
N VAL A 31 -14.27 -17.51 15.08
CA VAL A 31 -15.57 -17.22 15.70
C VAL A 31 -15.39 -16.54 17.05
N ARG A 32 -14.44 -16.98 17.87
CA ARG A 32 -14.11 -16.33 19.14
C ARG A 32 -13.69 -14.88 18.91
N MET A 33 -12.78 -14.63 17.97
CA MET A 33 -12.34 -13.28 17.63
C MET A 33 -13.48 -12.41 17.08
N ARG A 34 -14.32 -12.95 16.19
CA ARG A 34 -15.52 -12.26 15.69
C ARG A 34 -16.55 -11.96 16.78
N ARG A 35 -16.70 -12.85 17.76
CA ARG A 35 -17.57 -12.59 18.92
C ARG A 35 -17.05 -11.40 19.72
N LEU A 36 -15.75 -11.35 20.02
CA LEU A 36 -15.16 -10.17 20.68
C LEU A 36 -15.32 -8.89 19.86
N GLN A 37 -15.14 -8.97 18.53
CA GLN A 37 -15.34 -7.82 17.64
C GLN A 37 -16.81 -7.37 17.59
N ASN A 38 -17.76 -8.30 17.63
CA ASN A 38 -19.17 -7.95 17.69
C ASN A 38 -19.55 -7.29 19.02
N GLU A 39 -18.97 -7.73 20.14
CA GLU A 39 -19.16 -7.06 21.44
C GLU A 39 -18.61 -5.63 21.41
N LEU A 40 -17.43 -5.42 20.83
CA LEU A 40 -16.84 -4.08 20.66
C LEU A 40 -17.63 -3.21 19.69
N ASN A 41 -18.12 -3.77 18.58
CA ASN A 41 -18.94 -3.05 17.60
C ASN A 41 -20.36 -2.75 18.12
N SER A 42 -20.86 -3.55 19.06
CA SER A 42 -22.16 -3.33 19.71
C SER A 42 -22.05 -2.32 20.87
N ALA A 43 -20.89 -2.26 21.52
CA ALA A 43 -20.57 -1.26 22.54
C ALA A 43 -20.17 0.11 21.93
N ALA A 44 -19.74 0.13 20.67
CA ALA A 44 -19.56 1.36 19.92
C ALA A 44 -20.93 1.99 19.59
N VAL A 45 -21.11 3.25 19.96
CA VAL A 45 -22.34 4.02 19.73
C VAL A 45 -22.70 3.98 18.24
N PRO A 46 -23.94 3.61 17.85
CA PRO A 46 -24.29 3.52 16.44
C PRO A 46 -24.18 4.90 15.77
N PRO A 47 -23.77 4.97 14.49
CA PRO A 47 -23.49 6.22 13.80
C PRO A 47 -24.70 7.15 13.73
N SER A 48 -25.92 6.63 13.89
CA SER A 48 -27.15 7.41 13.98
C SER A 48 -27.24 8.26 15.25
N VAL A 49 -26.74 7.77 16.39
CA VAL A 49 -26.74 8.51 17.65
C VAL A 49 -25.65 9.59 17.61
N ALA A 50 -24.49 9.29 17.03
CA ALA A 50 -23.45 10.29 16.76
C ALA A 50 -23.94 11.40 15.81
N GLN A 51 -24.68 11.04 14.75
CA GLN A 51 -25.30 12.01 13.85
C GLN A 51 -26.40 12.84 14.52
N SER A 52 -27.19 12.25 15.43
CA SER A 52 -28.20 12.98 16.20
C SER A 52 -27.59 14.01 17.16
N ALA A 53 -26.44 13.68 17.76
CA ALA A 53 -25.71 14.61 18.62
C ALA A 53 -25.15 15.79 17.80
N VAL A 54 -24.58 15.54 16.62
CA VAL A 54 -24.07 16.60 15.73
C VAL A 54 -25.20 17.52 15.25
N ALA A 55 -26.37 16.97 14.92
CA ALA A 55 -27.54 17.77 14.54
C ALA A 55 -28.07 18.65 15.69
N ALA A 56 -28.04 18.14 16.93
CA ALA A 56 -28.43 18.91 18.11
C ALA A 56 -27.47 20.08 18.39
N TYR A 57 -26.16 19.89 18.16
CA TYR A 57 -25.16 20.96 18.30
C TYR A 57 -25.21 21.99 17.16
N ALA A 58 -25.53 21.56 15.94
CA ALA A 58 -25.68 22.46 14.80
C ALA A 58 -26.83 23.47 15.00
N GLY A 59 -27.96 23.04 15.58
CA GLY A 59 -29.09 23.93 15.88
C GLY A 59 -28.83 25.00 16.95
N ILE A 60 -27.75 24.88 17.72
CA ILE A 60 -27.35 25.87 18.73
C ILE A 60 -26.41 26.93 18.12
N GLN A 61 -25.73 26.64 17.00
CA GLN A 61 -24.78 27.54 16.34
C GLN A 61 -25.40 28.54 15.35
N GLU A 62 -26.71 28.52 15.15
CA GLU A 62 -27.41 29.41 14.21
C GLU A 62 -28.04 30.67 14.85
N PRO A 63 -27.27 31.53 15.57
CA PRO A 63 -27.68 32.93 15.75
C PRO A 63 -26.59 33.97 15.43
N GLU A 64 -25.68 33.70 14.49
CA GLU A 64 -24.59 34.65 14.14
C GLU A 64 -24.37 34.80 12.62
N ALA A 65 -25.44 34.70 11.82
CA ALA A 65 -25.38 34.92 10.38
C ALA A 65 -26.54 35.79 9.86
N THR A 66 -26.79 36.93 10.49
CA THR A 66 -27.54 38.04 9.85
C THR A 66 -27.14 39.37 10.50
N GLY A 67 -26.27 40.12 9.82
CA GLY A 67 -25.86 41.46 10.27
C GLY A 67 -24.98 42.16 9.25
N ALA A 68 -25.61 42.71 8.21
CA ALA A 68 -24.95 43.55 7.21
C ALA A 68 -24.39 44.85 7.84
N PRO A 69 -23.18 45.32 7.49
CA PRO A 69 -22.64 46.60 7.96
C PRO A 69 -22.99 47.76 7.01
N PRO A 70 -23.40 48.94 7.52
CA PRO A 70 -23.35 50.18 6.77
C PRO A 70 -22.09 50.99 7.12
N ALA A 71 -21.33 51.37 6.09
CA ALA A 71 -20.32 52.44 6.12
C ALA A 71 -20.99 53.83 6.31
N PRO A 72 -20.28 54.90 6.71
CA PRO A 72 -19.54 55.74 5.74
C PRO A 72 -18.31 56.52 6.36
N PRO A 73 -17.76 57.64 5.82
CA PRO A 73 -16.53 57.66 5.01
C PRO A 73 -15.47 58.75 5.38
N ALA A 74 -14.34 58.74 4.65
CA ALA A 74 -13.39 59.85 4.35
C ALA A 74 -12.70 60.56 5.54
N GLY A 75 -11.39 60.88 5.56
CA GLY A 75 -10.31 60.93 4.59
C GLY A 75 -9.35 62.04 5.06
N GLU A 76 -8.04 61.86 4.99
CA GLU A 76 -7.09 62.97 4.71
C GLU A 76 -5.69 62.36 4.45
N ALA A 77 -5.06 62.82 3.38
CA ALA A 77 -3.78 62.38 2.86
C ALA A 77 -2.71 63.47 3.05
N ALA A 78 -1.44 63.09 3.13
CA ALA A 78 -0.25 63.78 2.57
C ALA A 78 1.02 63.05 3.06
N GLN A 79 1.79 62.35 2.21
CA GLN A 79 2.87 62.85 1.32
C GLN A 79 4.01 63.53 2.10
N ALA A 80 5.31 63.45 1.78
CA ALA A 80 6.23 62.63 0.97
C ALA A 80 7.59 63.39 1.03
N VAL A 81 8.69 62.78 0.54
CA VAL A 81 9.91 63.43 -0.05
C VAL A 81 11.18 63.63 0.83
N GLU A 82 12.22 62.84 0.48
CA GLU A 82 13.70 63.01 0.60
C GLU A 82 14.24 64.02 -0.48
N PRO A 83 15.53 64.46 -0.64
CA PRO A 83 16.82 64.08 0.00
C PRO A 83 17.87 65.23 0.25
N ALA A 84 18.98 64.88 0.94
CA ALA A 84 20.44 65.28 0.90
C ALA A 84 20.92 66.75 0.57
N PRO A 85 22.18 67.22 0.85
CA PRO A 85 23.44 66.45 1.04
C PRO A 85 24.58 67.02 1.97
N SER A 86 25.65 66.22 2.09
CA SER A 86 27.09 66.54 2.21
C SER A 86 27.67 67.38 3.37
N ALA A 87 28.60 66.77 4.13
CA ALA A 87 29.96 67.28 4.33
C ALA A 87 30.89 66.21 4.95
N THR A 88 31.96 65.89 4.22
CA THR A 88 33.18 65.22 4.72
C THR A 88 34.32 66.25 4.68
N PRO A 89 35.24 66.26 5.64
CA PRO A 89 36.65 66.09 5.30
C PRO A 89 37.30 65.03 6.22
N ALA A 90 37.99 64.03 5.68
CA ALA A 90 39.41 64.03 5.33
C ALA A 90 40.33 64.10 6.56
N GLY A 91 41.02 62.98 6.82
CA GLY A 91 42.06 62.84 7.83
C GLY A 91 42.65 61.44 7.78
N GLU A 92 43.75 61.31 7.05
CA GLU A 92 44.53 60.08 6.86
C GLU A 92 44.92 59.33 8.14
N ALA A 93 45.08 58.02 7.92
CA ALA A 93 46.04 57.12 8.57
C ALA A 93 45.91 56.91 10.07
N GLN A 94 45.38 55.73 10.43
CA GLN A 94 46.21 54.72 11.08
C GLN A 94 45.49 53.37 11.08
N ALA A 95 46.13 52.38 10.46
CA ALA A 95 45.97 51.00 10.84
C ALA A 95 46.47 50.86 12.29
N SER A 96 45.57 51.13 13.24
CA SER A 96 45.74 50.74 14.63
C SER A 96 44.86 49.53 14.87
N SER A 97 45.52 48.39 14.99
CA SER A 97 45.02 47.20 15.65
C SER A 97 44.28 47.56 16.93
N VAL A 98 42.99 47.23 16.98
CA VAL A 98 42.16 47.24 18.19
C VAL A 98 41.47 45.87 18.24
N PRO A 99 41.42 45.26 19.44
CA PRO A 99 41.58 43.82 19.67
C PRO A 99 40.27 43.07 19.47
N GLU A 100 40.34 41.74 19.64
CA GLU A 100 39.20 40.83 19.83
C GLU A 100 38.02 41.59 20.46
N GLY A 101 37.02 41.86 19.63
CA GLY A 101 35.74 42.33 20.12
C GLY A 101 35.21 41.24 21.03
N GLU A 102 35.24 41.53 22.32
CA GLU A 102 34.37 40.92 23.32
C GLU A 102 33.04 40.62 22.63
N GLU A 103 32.68 39.34 22.57
CA GLU A 103 31.36 38.89 22.17
C GLU A 103 30.36 39.65 23.04
N LEU A 104 29.80 40.72 22.49
CA LEU A 104 28.71 41.42 23.11
C LEU A 104 27.55 40.43 23.13
N ASP A 105 27.33 39.87 24.31
CA ASP A 105 26.22 39.02 24.68
C ASP A 105 24.92 39.85 24.57
N PHE A 106 24.43 40.01 23.34
CA PHE A 106 23.20 40.70 23.06
C PHE A 106 22.04 39.81 23.51
N ALA A 107 21.17 40.31 24.39
CA ALA A 107 19.98 39.62 24.90
C ALA A 107 18.95 39.15 23.84
N TRP A 108 19.16 39.47 22.56
CA TRP A 108 18.39 38.94 21.41
C TRP A 108 19.01 37.67 20.80
N ASN A 109 20.17 37.23 21.28
CA ASN A 109 20.83 35.98 20.89
C ASN A 109 20.60 34.86 21.91
N GLU A 110 19.77 35.10 22.94
CA GLU A 110 19.38 34.07 23.89
C GLU A 110 18.36 33.13 23.23
N PRO A 111 18.63 31.80 23.19
CA PRO A 111 17.69 30.87 22.59
C PRO A 111 16.34 30.96 23.32
N PRO A 112 15.22 31.00 22.58
CA PRO A 112 13.90 31.12 23.18
C PRO A 112 13.67 30.00 24.21
N PRO A 113 12.98 30.30 25.34
CA PRO A 113 12.77 29.33 26.40
C PRO A 113 12.04 28.09 25.87
N GLU A 114 12.46 26.92 26.35
CA GLU A 114 11.86 25.65 25.94
C GLU A 114 10.34 25.67 26.19
N ILE A 115 9.59 25.49 25.10
CA ILE A 115 8.13 25.45 25.17
C ILE A 115 7.73 24.17 25.92
N PRO A 116 6.90 24.26 26.98
CA PRO A 116 6.47 23.09 27.72
C PRO A 116 5.74 22.12 26.78
N GLY A 117 6.23 20.87 26.70
CA GLY A 117 5.70 19.84 25.81
C GLY A 117 6.46 19.68 24.49
N GLN A 118 7.41 20.56 24.15
CA GLN A 118 8.22 20.41 22.93
C GLN A 118 9.01 19.09 22.93
N ALA A 119 9.64 18.73 24.07
CA ALA A 119 10.35 17.46 24.19
C ALA A 119 9.45 16.23 23.96
N LEU A 120 8.17 16.30 24.35
CA LEU A 120 7.21 15.23 24.09
C LEU A 120 6.86 15.16 22.60
N ILE A 121 6.67 16.32 21.95
CA ILE A 121 6.41 16.40 20.52
C ILE A 121 7.60 15.85 19.73
N ASP A 122 8.82 16.21 20.11
CA ASP A 122 10.05 15.74 19.47
C ASP A 122 10.22 14.22 19.64
N ALA A 123 9.92 13.68 20.83
CA ALA A 123 9.93 12.24 21.08
C ALA A 123 8.90 11.50 20.21
N LEU A 124 7.66 12.01 20.15
CA LEU A 124 6.62 11.42 19.30
C LEU A 124 6.98 11.52 17.81
N GLN A 125 7.62 12.61 17.39
CA GLN A 125 8.08 12.77 16.01
C GLN A 125 9.20 11.77 15.68
N ALA A 126 10.12 11.54 16.61
CA ALA A 126 11.17 10.52 16.48
C ALA A 126 10.56 9.12 16.38
N ASP A 127 9.59 8.79 17.23
CA ASP A 127 8.88 7.50 17.20
C ASP A 127 8.14 7.31 15.86
N LEU A 128 7.41 8.33 15.38
CA LEU A 128 6.73 8.26 14.08
C LEU A 128 7.70 8.07 12.92
N TYR A 129 8.86 8.73 12.96
CA TYR A 129 9.91 8.54 11.97
C TYR A 129 10.44 7.11 12.02
N GLN A 130 10.73 6.59 13.21
CA GLN A 130 11.18 5.22 13.39
C GLN A 130 10.15 4.21 12.86
N LEU A 131 8.88 4.34 13.24
CA LEU A 131 7.81 3.47 12.76
C LEU A 131 7.69 3.52 11.23
N ARG A 132 7.84 4.70 10.62
CA ARG A 132 7.81 4.82 9.16
C ARG A 132 8.97 4.03 8.52
N CYS A 133 10.17 4.14 9.07
CA CYS A 133 11.31 3.35 8.62
C CYS A 133 11.08 1.84 8.77
N GLU A 134 10.54 1.39 9.90
CA GLU A 134 10.22 -0.03 10.13
C GLU A 134 9.16 -0.54 9.15
N VAL A 135 8.12 0.25 8.87
CA VAL A 135 7.08 -0.10 7.88
C VAL A 135 7.66 -0.19 6.48
N ASP A 136 8.52 0.75 6.09
CA ASP A 136 9.16 0.73 4.77
C ASP A 136 10.10 -0.48 4.65
N GLN A 137 10.85 -0.81 5.71
CA GLN A 137 11.66 -2.02 5.77
C GLN A 137 10.81 -3.30 5.59
N LEU A 138 9.73 -3.46 6.37
CA LEU A 138 8.84 -4.62 6.27
C LEU A 138 8.19 -4.73 4.88
N ARG A 139 7.87 -3.59 4.25
CA ARG A 139 7.31 -3.57 2.89
C ARG A 139 8.32 -4.05 1.86
N ASP A 140 9.59 -3.68 2.01
CA ASP A 140 10.65 -4.11 1.10
C ASP A 140 11.00 -5.58 1.30
N GLU A 141 11.03 -6.08 2.53
CA GLU A 141 11.17 -7.50 2.85
C GLU A 141 10.04 -8.33 2.21
N LEU A 142 8.78 -7.92 2.40
CA LEU A 142 7.63 -8.62 1.79
C LEU A 142 7.68 -8.60 0.26
N ARG A 143 8.13 -7.49 -0.35
CA ARG A 143 8.29 -7.40 -1.79
C ARG A 143 9.37 -8.36 -2.30
N ALA A 144 10.48 -8.47 -1.57
CA ALA A 144 11.56 -9.40 -1.89
C ALA A 144 11.07 -10.85 -1.77
N ASP A 145 10.38 -11.20 -0.69
CA ASP A 145 9.84 -12.54 -0.47
C ASP A 145 8.82 -12.94 -1.55
N LEU A 146 7.90 -12.03 -1.92
CA LEU A 146 6.95 -12.28 -3.00
C LEU A 146 7.65 -12.47 -4.35
N SER A 147 8.73 -11.74 -4.60
CA SER A 147 9.52 -11.89 -5.83
C SER A 147 10.19 -13.26 -5.90
N THR A 148 10.74 -13.72 -4.76
CA THR A 148 11.36 -15.04 -4.62
C THR A 148 10.32 -16.15 -4.79
N ALA A 149 9.20 -16.08 -4.06
CA ALA A 149 8.13 -17.07 -4.16
C ALA A 149 7.55 -17.17 -5.58
N ARG A 150 7.44 -16.04 -6.29
CA ARG A 150 7.01 -16.01 -7.69
C ARG A 150 8.01 -16.70 -8.62
N GLU A 151 9.31 -16.47 -8.44
CA GLU A 151 10.33 -17.11 -9.24
C GLU A 151 10.39 -18.62 -8.96
N ASP A 152 10.23 -19.04 -7.71
CA ASP A 152 10.16 -20.45 -7.34
C ASP A 152 8.95 -21.14 -7.96
N PHE A 153 7.78 -20.50 -7.95
CA PHE A 153 6.61 -21.02 -8.63
C PHE A 153 6.83 -21.11 -10.14
N ARG A 154 7.50 -20.12 -10.75
CA ARG A 154 7.85 -20.15 -12.17
C ARG A 154 8.82 -21.28 -12.50
N ARG A 155 9.78 -21.56 -11.61
CA ARG A 155 10.72 -22.70 -11.73
C ARG A 155 9.98 -24.02 -11.62
N GLN A 156 9.08 -24.19 -10.65
CA GLN A 156 8.25 -25.39 -10.50
C GLN A 156 7.35 -25.61 -11.73
N LEU A 157 6.72 -24.56 -12.26
CA LEU A 157 5.97 -24.63 -13.51
C LEU A 157 6.85 -24.99 -14.69
N THR A 158 8.08 -24.47 -14.78
CA THR A 158 9.01 -24.85 -15.84
C THR A 158 9.46 -26.30 -15.71
N GLN A 159 9.63 -26.81 -14.49
CA GLN A 159 9.96 -28.21 -14.22
C GLN A 159 8.81 -29.14 -14.63
N LEU A 160 7.56 -28.81 -14.24
CA LEU A 160 6.38 -29.59 -14.62
C LEU A 160 6.10 -29.47 -16.12
N SER A 161 6.06 -28.25 -16.65
CA SER A 161 5.84 -28.01 -18.08
C SER A 161 6.99 -28.52 -18.92
N GLY A 162 8.24 -28.61 -18.46
CA GLY A 162 9.35 -29.20 -19.21
C GLY A 162 9.04 -30.61 -19.74
N SER A 163 8.22 -31.38 -19.02
CA SER A 163 7.67 -32.65 -19.51
C SER A 163 6.51 -32.51 -20.51
N ALA A 164 5.66 -31.49 -20.37
CA ALA A 164 4.51 -31.20 -21.22
C ALA A 164 4.81 -30.32 -22.45
N GLN A 165 5.92 -29.57 -22.46
CA GLN A 165 6.35 -28.69 -23.56
C GLN A 165 6.84 -29.49 -24.77
N THR A 166 6.96 -30.81 -24.67
CA THR A 166 7.11 -31.70 -25.83
C THR A 166 5.81 -31.86 -26.60
N ALA A 167 4.64 -31.70 -25.95
CA ALA A 167 3.33 -31.74 -26.59
C ALA A 167 2.90 -30.37 -27.17
N SER A 168 3.42 -29.27 -26.62
CA SER A 168 3.20 -27.89 -27.09
C SER A 168 3.55 -27.65 -28.58
N PRO A 169 4.73 -28.07 -29.10
CA PRO A 169 5.06 -27.91 -30.52
C PRO A 169 4.24 -28.86 -31.41
N LEU A 170 3.96 -30.09 -30.96
CA LEU A 170 3.14 -31.06 -31.71
C LEU A 170 1.69 -30.59 -31.85
N TYR A 171 1.11 -30.03 -30.79
CA TYR A 171 -0.23 -29.46 -30.82
C TYR A 171 -0.31 -28.20 -31.69
N ASN A 172 0.71 -27.33 -31.66
CA ASN A 172 0.76 -26.15 -32.52
C ASN A 172 0.84 -26.55 -34.01
N ASP A 173 1.69 -27.53 -34.34
CA ASP A 173 1.78 -28.09 -35.69
C ASP A 173 0.45 -28.70 -36.15
N ALA A 174 -0.19 -29.52 -35.31
CA ALA A 174 -1.50 -30.09 -35.58
C ALA A 174 -2.59 -29.02 -35.79
N MET A 175 -2.57 -27.95 -34.98
CA MET A 175 -3.48 -26.81 -35.09
C MET A 175 -3.28 -26.03 -36.40
N GLN A 176 -2.04 -25.85 -36.86
CA GLN A 176 -1.73 -25.22 -38.14
C GLN A 176 -2.18 -26.10 -39.31
N MET A 177 -1.96 -27.41 -39.22
CA MET A 177 -2.41 -28.36 -40.22
C MET A 177 -3.95 -28.39 -40.36
N ALA A 178 -4.66 -28.40 -39.22
CA ALA A 178 -6.11 -28.29 -39.22
C ALA A 178 -6.61 -26.96 -39.80
N ALA A 179 -5.89 -25.85 -39.56
CA ALA A 179 -6.19 -24.55 -40.17
C ALA A 179 -5.99 -24.54 -41.69
N GLN A 180 -5.08 -25.37 -42.22
CA GLN A 180 -4.91 -25.60 -43.65
C GLN A 180 -5.96 -26.56 -44.24
N GLY A 181 -6.88 -27.08 -43.43
CA GLY A 181 -7.97 -27.96 -43.86
C GLY A 181 -7.57 -29.43 -44.03
N GLN A 182 -6.46 -29.87 -43.44
CA GLN A 182 -6.08 -31.28 -43.47
C GLN A 182 -7.02 -32.15 -42.61
N ASP A 183 -7.22 -33.39 -43.07
CA ASP A 183 -8.00 -34.44 -42.42
C ASP A 183 -7.35 -34.90 -41.10
N ALA A 184 -8.16 -35.17 -40.08
CA ALA A 184 -7.74 -35.71 -38.79
C ALA A 184 -6.85 -36.97 -38.89
N ALA A 185 -7.08 -37.85 -39.86
CA ALA A 185 -6.22 -39.02 -40.08
C ALA A 185 -4.80 -38.61 -40.52
N THR A 186 -4.71 -37.62 -41.40
CA THR A 186 -3.43 -37.09 -41.92
C THR A 186 -2.68 -36.37 -40.80
N ILE A 187 -3.38 -35.58 -39.98
CA ILE A 187 -2.81 -34.87 -38.83
C ILE A 187 -2.30 -35.86 -37.76
N ALA A 188 -3.09 -36.90 -37.44
CA ALA A 188 -2.69 -37.94 -36.49
C ALA A 188 -1.39 -38.65 -36.92
N GLN A 189 -1.27 -38.95 -38.21
CA GLN A 189 -0.11 -39.65 -38.75
C GLN A 189 1.12 -38.74 -38.89
N HIS A 190 0.94 -37.46 -39.20
CA HIS A 190 2.03 -36.50 -39.34
C HIS A 190 2.59 -36.04 -37.98
N CYS A 191 1.71 -35.73 -37.03
CA CYS A 191 2.10 -35.23 -35.70
C CYS A 191 2.29 -36.37 -34.67
N GLY A 192 2.00 -37.63 -35.03
CA GLY A 192 2.15 -38.78 -34.13
C GLY A 192 1.18 -38.80 -32.95
N ILE A 193 0.02 -38.16 -33.09
CA ILE A 193 -1.01 -38.02 -32.05
C ILE A 193 -2.17 -39.00 -32.25
N ALA A 194 -2.99 -39.23 -31.23
CA ALA A 194 -4.12 -40.14 -31.35
C ALA A 194 -5.17 -39.58 -32.33
N ARG A 195 -5.88 -40.48 -33.05
CA ARG A 195 -6.92 -40.07 -34.01
C ARG A 195 -8.01 -39.21 -33.36
N ALA A 196 -8.39 -39.53 -32.12
CA ALA A 196 -9.35 -38.74 -31.35
C ALA A 196 -8.86 -37.34 -31.00
N GLU A 197 -7.55 -37.16 -30.77
CA GLU A 197 -6.95 -35.84 -30.50
C GLU A 197 -6.93 -34.99 -31.78
N ALA A 198 -6.63 -35.61 -32.93
CA ALA A 198 -6.70 -34.93 -34.21
C ALA A 198 -8.14 -34.52 -34.59
N ASP A 199 -9.14 -35.38 -34.32
CA ASP A 199 -10.55 -35.03 -34.50
C ASP A 199 -10.97 -33.84 -33.63
N LEU A 200 -10.48 -33.77 -32.38
CA LEU A 200 -10.72 -32.63 -31.49
C LEU A 200 -10.12 -31.33 -32.06
N VAL A 201 -8.88 -31.38 -32.55
CA VAL A 201 -8.19 -30.22 -33.15
C VAL A 201 -8.94 -29.71 -34.38
N VAL A 202 -9.38 -30.61 -35.26
CA VAL A 202 -10.19 -30.25 -36.45
C VAL A 202 -11.53 -29.64 -36.05
N ALA A 203 -12.22 -30.21 -35.04
CA ALA A 203 -13.48 -29.66 -34.54
C ALA A 203 -13.29 -28.26 -33.92
N LEU A 204 -12.21 -28.06 -33.15
CA LEU A 204 -11.87 -26.79 -32.52
C LEU A 204 -11.61 -25.68 -33.55
N VAL A 205 -10.86 -25.99 -34.61
CA VAL A 205 -10.57 -25.04 -35.70
C VAL A 205 -11.84 -24.70 -36.48
N ARG A 206 -12.68 -25.69 -36.80
CA ARG A 206 -13.97 -25.45 -37.47
C ARG A 206 -14.86 -24.53 -36.64
N ASN A 207 -15.00 -24.80 -35.34
CA ASN A 207 -15.76 -23.93 -34.42
C ASN A 207 -15.23 -22.49 -34.40
N ARG A 208 -13.91 -22.29 -34.46
CA ARG A 208 -13.31 -20.97 -34.50
C ARG A 208 -13.57 -20.21 -35.81
N ASN A 209 -13.62 -20.92 -36.93
CA ASN A 209 -13.92 -20.34 -38.25
C ASN A 209 -15.42 -20.04 -38.41
N ASP A 210 -16.29 -20.83 -37.77
CA ASP A 210 -17.75 -20.63 -37.78
C ASP A 210 -18.19 -19.49 -36.83
N GLY A 211 -17.35 -19.14 -35.86
CA GLY A 211 -17.61 -18.10 -34.85
C GLY A 211 -17.06 -16.70 -35.17
N SER A 212 -16.41 -16.51 -36.32
CA SER A 212 -15.89 -15.22 -36.82
C SER A 212 -16.76 -14.65 -37.92
#